data_AF-A0A127SF21-F1
#
_entry.id   AF-A0A127SF21-F1
#
_cell.length_a   1.000
_cell.length_b   1.000
_cell.length_c   1.000
_cell.angle_alpha   90.00
_cell.angle_beta   90.00
_cell.angle_gamma   90.00
#
_symmetry.space_group_name_H-M   'P 1'
#
loop_
_entity.id
_entity.type
_entity.pdbx_description
1 polymer ?
#
loop_
_entity_poly.entity_id
_entity_poly.type
_entity_poly.pdbx_seq_one_letter_code
_entity_poly.pdbx_strand_id
1 'polypeptide(L)'
;MKLFLLLLWLPASMALAACDLSDRLTRQGEVIHDRLNQLEWQACSLGSQWQEGKGCVGTPALLTLLEAKDEAARLGEGWRLPTIEELFTLLDENCRAPMTDPRFFSDIHDNGENSAPYWTSSTWVPTGCRPRCAW
;
A
#
# COMPACT_ATOMS: atom_id res chain seq x y z
N MET A 1 -51.81 10.10 26.36
CA MET A 1 -51.41 9.68 25.00
C MET A 1 -50.88 10.88 24.23
N LYS A 2 -49.56 11.05 24.16
CA LYS A 2 -48.89 12.00 23.26
C LYS A 2 -47.77 11.22 22.57
N LEU A 3 -48.03 10.84 21.32
CA LEU A 3 -47.13 10.06 20.48
C LEU A 3 -46.13 11.04 19.85
N PHE A 4 -44.89 11.04 20.35
CA PHE A 4 -43.78 11.78 19.74
C PHE A 4 -43.13 10.89 18.67
N LEU A 5 -43.47 11.11 17.40
CA LEU A 5 -42.69 10.60 16.27
C LEU A 5 -41.42 11.46 16.14
N LEU A 6 -40.33 10.98 16.74
CA LEU A 6 -38.98 11.47 16.46
C LEU A 6 -38.59 10.93 15.07
N LEU A 7 -38.67 11.78 14.06
CA LEU A 7 -38.04 11.57 12.76
C LEU A 7 -36.53 11.50 12.98
N LEU A 8 -35.99 10.28 13.04
CA LEU A 8 -34.55 10.04 13.01
C LEU A 8 -34.03 10.47 11.65
N TRP A 9 -33.46 11.68 11.60
CA TRP A 9 -32.67 12.12 10.47
C TRP A 9 -31.41 11.25 10.46
N LEU A 10 -31.43 10.14 9.70
CA LEU A 10 -30.21 9.42 9.37
C LEU A 10 -29.42 10.37 8.47
N PRO A 11 -28.28 10.95 8.92
CA PRO A 11 -27.36 11.51 7.96
C PRO A 11 -26.99 10.35 7.05
N ALA A 12 -27.29 10.48 5.76
CA ALA A 12 -26.69 9.59 4.77
C ALA A 12 -25.18 9.86 4.87
N SER A 13 -24.49 9.05 5.66
CA SER A 13 -23.04 9.02 5.69
C SER A 13 -22.61 8.73 4.27
N MET A 14 -22.22 9.78 3.55
CA MET A 14 -21.36 9.64 2.38
C MET A 14 -20.00 9.21 2.91
N ALA A 15 -19.92 7.95 3.37
CA ALA A 15 -18.66 7.28 3.53
C ALA A 15 -18.07 7.24 2.14
N LEU A 16 -16.96 7.93 1.99
CA LEU A 16 -16.20 7.84 0.76
C LEU A 16 -15.72 6.40 0.60
N ALA A 17 -15.95 5.81 -0.56
CA ALA A 17 -15.43 4.48 -0.83
C ALA A 17 -13.90 4.57 -0.87
N ALA A 18 -13.25 3.99 0.16
CA ALA A 18 -11.84 3.65 0.09
C ALA A 18 -11.65 2.59 -1.01
N CYS A 19 -10.43 2.51 -1.55
CA CYS A 19 -10.13 1.47 -2.54
C CYS A 19 -10.38 0.09 -1.94
N ASP A 20 -11.00 -0.78 -2.73
CA ASP A 20 -11.29 -2.16 -2.36
C ASP A 20 -10.69 -3.10 -3.40
N LEU A 21 -9.58 -3.73 -3.03
CA LEU A 21 -8.88 -4.73 -3.84
C LEU A 21 -9.09 -6.15 -3.29
N SER A 22 -10.08 -6.36 -2.42
CA SER A 22 -10.30 -7.64 -1.72
C SER A 22 -10.79 -8.78 -2.62
N ASP A 23 -11.27 -8.45 -3.82
CA ASP A 23 -11.65 -9.40 -4.84
C ASP A 23 -10.45 -10.13 -5.46
N ARG A 24 -9.27 -9.48 -5.48
CA ARG A 24 -8.03 -10.01 -6.05
C ARG A 24 -6.93 -10.27 -5.01
N LEU A 25 -6.79 -9.41 -4.01
CA LEU A 25 -5.76 -9.51 -2.98
C LEU A 25 -6.24 -10.35 -1.79
N THR A 26 -5.32 -11.14 -1.25
CA THR A 26 -5.53 -11.88 0.01
C THR A 26 -4.28 -11.75 0.87
N ARG A 27 -4.42 -11.81 2.19
CA ARG A 27 -3.30 -11.68 3.13
C ARG A 27 -3.14 -12.96 3.93
N GLN A 28 -1.90 -13.44 4.02
CA GLN A 28 -1.49 -14.51 4.92
C GLN A 28 -0.30 -14.03 5.75
N GLY A 29 -0.57 -13.57 6.97
CA GLY A 29 0.45 -12.95 7.82
C GLY A 29 0.99 -11.67 7.19
N GLU A 30 2.30 -11.63 6.97
CA GLU A 30 3.02 -10.47 6.40
C GLU A 30 3.09 -10.49 4.87
N VAL A 31 2.49 -11.50 4.22
CA VAL A 31 2.50 -11.65 2.76
C VAL A 31 1.10 -11.38 2.21
N ILE A 32 1.04 -10.60 1.15
CA ILE A 32 -0.16 -10.33 0.37
C ILE A 32 -0.01 -11.04 -0.98
N HIS A 33 -0.96 -11.90 -1.29
CA HIS A 33 -1.02 -12.60 -2.57
C HIS A 33 -1.92 -11.84 -3.54
N ASP A 34 -1.36 -11.42 -4.67
CA ASP A 34 -2.08 -10.85 -5.80
C ASP A 34 -2.39 -11.95 -6.83
N ARG A 35 -3.62 -12.45 -6.79
CA ARG A 35 -4.06 -13.54 -7.66
C ARG A 35 -4.19 -13.13 -9.13
N LEU A 36 -4.38 -11.85 -9.41
CA LEU A 36 -4.53 -11.37 -10.78
C LEU A 36 -3.15 -11.30 -11.47
N ASN A 37 -2.17 -10.74 -10.78
CA ASN A 37 -0.83 -10.53 -11.33
C ASN A 37 0.14 -11.69 -11.04
N GLN A 38 -0.28 -12.69 -10.24
CA GLN A 38 0.56 -13.80 -9.79
C GLN A 38 1.83 -13.29 -9.07
N LEU A 39 1.64 -12.31 -8.20
CA LEU A 39 2.69 -11.67 -7.42
C LEU A 39 2.44 -11.85 -5.92
N GLU A 40 3.53 -11.78 -5.16
CA GLU A 40 3.49 -11.66 -3.71
C GLU A 40 4.11 -10.34 -3.29
N TRP A 41 3.48 -9.70 -2.33
CA TRP A 41 3.90 -8.42 -1.78
C TRP A 41 4.15 -8.56 -0.29
N GLN A 42 5.14 -7.83 0.21
CA GLN A 42 5.22 -7.60 1.65
C GLN A 42 4.09 -6.68 2.06
N ALA A 43 3.46 -6.99 3.19
CA ALA A 43 2.40 -6.18 3.76
C ALA A 43 2.84 -4.79 4.16
N CYS A 44 4.11 -4.68 4.57
CA CYS A 44 4.72 -3.46 5.05
C CYS A 44 5.95 -3.16 4.23
N SER A 45 6.21 -1.87 4.07
CA SER A 45 7.52 -1.42 3.61
C SER A 45 8.59 -1.89 4.58
N LEU A 46 9.79 -2.12 4.08
CA LEU A 46 10.93 -2.44 4.94
C LEU A 46 11.12 -1.43 6.06
N GLY A 47 11.51 -1.91 7.24
CA GLY A 47 11.68 -1.07 8.44
C GLY A 47 10.41 -0.91 9.27
N SER A 48 9.24 -1.14 8.67
CA SER A 48 7.97 -1.33 9.37
C SER A 48 7.69 -2.81 9.62
N GLN A 49 6.78 -3.12 10.55
CA GLN A 49 6.36 -4.48 10.86
C GLN A 49 4.85 -4.59 10.96
N TRP A 50 4.29 -5.70 10.48
CA TRP A 50 2.87 -5.94 10.60
C TRP A 50 2.48 -6.18 12.06
N GLN A 51 1.46 -5.48 12.54
CA GLN A 51 0.82 -5.74 13.81
C GLN A 51 -0.66 -6.04 13.60
N GLU A 52 -1.09 -7.21 14.05
CA GLU A 52 -2.46 -7.67 13.94
C GLU A 52 -3.45 -6.64 14.53
N GLY A 53 -4.48 -6.29 13.77
CA GLY A 53 -5.47 -5.29 14.14
C GLY A 53 -5.01 -3.82 14.10
N LYS A 54 -3.73 -3.54 13.79
CA LYS A 54 -3.20 -2.18 13.69
C LYS A 54 -2.68 -1.81 12.30
N GLY A 55 -2.17 -2.77 11.56
CA GLY A 55 -1.47 -2.50 10.31
C GLY A 55 0.05 -2.53 10.47
N CYS A 56 0.75 -1.96 9.51
CA CYS A 56 2.17 -1.70 9.56
C CYS A 56 2.49 -0.63 10.62
N VAL A 57 3.35 -0.99 11.57
CA VAL A 57 3.82 -0.13 12.65
C VAL A 57 5.33 0.03 12.54
N GLY A 58 5.79 1.28 12.68
CA GLY A 58 7.18 1.65 12.50
C GLY A 58 7.30 2.77 11.47
N THR A 59 8.53 3.07 11.09
CA THR A 59 8.83 4.02 10.03
C THR A 59 9.49 3.26 8.89
N PRO A 60 8.96 3.33 7.66
CA PRO A 60 9.63 2.75 6.51
C PRO A 60 11.08 3.22 6.41
N ALA A 61 12.00 2.27 6.24
CA ALA A 61 13.39 2.54 5.97
C ALA A 61 13.50 3.12 4.56
N LEU A 62 13.98 4.36 4.47
CA LEU A 62 14.34 4.95 3.19
C LEU A 62 15.73 4.43 2.84
N LEU A 63 15.85 3.68 1.75
CA LEU A 63 17.08 3.05 1.26
C LEU A 63 17.58 3.73 -0.01
N THR A 64 18.88 3.64 -0.32
CA THR A 64 19.35 3.87 -1.69
C THR A 64 18.95 2.69 -2.59
N LEU A 65 18.99 2.86 -3.92
CA LEU A 65 18.70 1.77 -4.86
C LEU A 65 19.64 0.57 -4.66
N LEU A 66 20.91 0.82 -4.32
CA LEU A 66 21.88 -0.26 -4.07
C LEU A 66 21.51 -1.02 -2.80
N GLU A 67 21.24 -0.30 -1.71
CA GLU A 67 20.81 -0.91 -0.43
C GLU A 67 19.51 -1.72 -0.60
N ALA A 68 18.53 -1.22 -1.35
CA ALA A 68 17.29 -1.94 -1.62
C ALA A 68 17.54 -3.24 -2.41
N LYS A 69 18.45 -3.22 -3.39
CA LYS A 69 18.83 -4.41 -4.16
C LYS A 69 19.55 -5.44 -3.30
N ASP A 70 20.46 -4.98 -2.44
CA ASP A 70 21.19 -5.84 -1.52
C ASP A 70 20.24 -6.49 -0.52
N GLU A 71 19.27 -5.74 0.00
CA GLU A 71 18.29 -6.25 0.94
C GLU A 71 17.32 -7.25 0.28
N ALA A 72 16.90 -7.01 -0.96
CA ALA A 72 16.15 -8.00 -1.74
C ALA A 72 16.92 -9.30 -1.94
N ALA A 73 18.21 -9.21 -2.29
CA ALA A 73 19.07 -10.39 -2.40
C ALA A 73 19.23 -11.11 -1.05
N ARG A 74 19.24 -10.37 0.06
CA ARG A 74 19.34 -10.93 1.43
C ARG A 74 18.08 -11.68 1.85
N LEU A 75 16.90 -11.18 1.51
CA LEU A 75 15.64 -11.88 1.78
C LEU A 75 15.54 -13.19 0.99
N GLY A 76 16.08 -13.22 -0.23
CA GLY A 76 16.08 -14.43 -1.06
C GLY A 76 14.66 -14.84 -1.47
N GLU A 77 14.47 -16.13 -1.76
CA GLU A 77 13.14 -16.73 -2.02
C GLU A 77 12.31 -16.07 -3.15
N GLY A 78 12.97 -15.33 -4.05
CA GLY A 78 12.31 -14.62 -5.14
C GLY A 78 11.92 -13.18 -4.83
N TRP A 79 12.15 -12.69 -3.61
CA TRP A 79 11.98 -11.28 -3.26
C TRP A 79 12.91 -10.40 -4.11
N ARG A 80 12.32 -9.36 -4.70
CA ARG A 80 13.00 -8.42 -5.60
C ARG A 80 12.34 -7.05 -5.53
N LEU A 81 13.02 -6.05 -6.10
CA LEU A 81 12.37 -4.78 -6.39
C LEU A 81 11.26 -5.01 -7.44
N PRO A 82 10.09 -4.38 -7.26
CA PRO A 82 9.03 -4.44 -8.26
C PRO A 82 9.43 -3.67 -9.52
N THR A 83 8.77 -3.95 -10.63
CA THR A 83 8.79 -3.03 -11.78
C THR A 83 7.81 -1.88 -11.53
N ILE A 84 7.92 -0.82 -12.34
CA ILE A 84 6.96 0.30 -12.25
C ILE A 84 5.53 -0.16 -12.58
N GLU A 85 5.37 -1.07 -13.55
CA GLU A 85 4.09 -1.64 -13.94
C GLU A 85 3.46 -2.43 -12.79
N GLU A 86 4.26 -3.23 -12.07
CA GLU A 86 3.79 -4.00 -10.91
C GLU A 86 3.31 -3.08 -9.79
N LEU A 87 4.05 -2.02 -9.47
CA LEU A 87 3.59 -1.03 -8.48
C LEU A 87 2.29 -0.35 -8.91
N PHE A 88 2.14 -0.02 -10.19
CA PHE A 88 0.90 0.58 -10.69
C PHE A 88 -0.31 -0.35 -10.51
N THR A 89 -0.12 -1.67 -10.50
CA THR A 89 -1.22 -2.58 -10.22
C THR A 89 -1.77 -2.43 -8.81
N LEU A 90 -1.01 -1.90 -7.85
CA LEU A 90 -1.47 -1.66 -6.48
C LEU A 90 -2.41 -0.47 -6.36
N LEU A 91 -2.52 0.35 -7.41
CA LEU A 91 -3.39 1.51 -7.46
C LEU A 91 -4.74 1.16 -8.09
N ASP A 92 -5.80 1.74 -7.55
CA ASP A 92 -7.11 1.81 -8.19
C ASP A 92 -7.42 3.28 -8.51
N GLU A 93 -7.54 3.61 -9.79
CA GLU A 93 -7.80 4.99 -10.23
C GLU A 93 -9.26 5.43 -9.99
N ASN A 94 -10.15 4.51 -9.65
CA ASN A 94 -11.57 4.78 -9.45
C ASN A 94 -11.92 5.18 -8.01
N CYS A 95 -10.98 5.02 -7.06
CA CYS A 95 -11.15 5.40 -5.67
C CYS A 95 -10.48 6.76 -5.36
N ARG A 96 -10.85 7.37 -4.22
CA ARG A 96 -10.15 8.57 -3.73
C ARG A 96 -8.89 8.18 -2.99
N ALA A 97 -7.87 9.04 -3.05
CA ALA A 97 -6.65 8.96 -2.25
C ALA A 97 -6.91 8.53 -0.77
N PRO A 98 -6.14 7.58 -0.22
CA PRO A 98 -5.05 6.86 -0.89
C PRO A 98 -5.60 5.95 -2.00
N MET A 99 -4.93 5.90 -3.15
CA MET A 99 -5.35 5.08 -4.30
C MET A 99 -4.99 3.59 -4.11
N THR A 100 -4.35 3.25 -3.00
CA THR A 100 -4.11 1.88 -2.54
C THR A 100 -5.21 1.45 -1.58
N ASP A 101 -5.45 0.14 -1.46
CA ASP A 101 -6.33 -0.40 -0.43
C ASP A 101 -5.62 -0.44 0.92
N PRO A 102 -6.00 0.39 1.90
CA PRO A 102 -5.29 0.50 3.17
C PRO A 102 -5.44 -0.76 4.05
N ARG A 103 -6.35 -1.69 3.72
CA ARG A 103 -6.44 -2.99 4.41
C ARG A 103 -5.30 -3.91 4.00
N PHE A 104 -4.70 -3.69 2.83
CA PHE A 104 -3.55 -4.43 2.32
C PHE A 104 -2.26 -3.62 2.54
N PHE A 105 -2.24 -2.34 2.19
CA PHE A 105 -1.04 -1.51 2.23
C PHE A 105 -1.26 -0.30 3.13
N SER A 106 -1.02 -0.48 4.43
CA SER A 106 -1.38 0.52 5.44
C SER A 106 -0.30 1.56 5.72
N ASP A 107 0.90 1.45 5.12
CA ASP A 107 2.01 2.39 5.27
C ASP A 107 2.42 3.10 3.97
N ILE A 108 1.70 2.85 2.86
CA ILE A 108 1.85 3.60 1.62
C ILE A 108 1.10 4.93 1.76
N HIS A 109 1.84 6.00 2.04
CA HIS A 109 1.28 7.34 2.22
C HIS A 109 2.09 8.40 1.51
N ASP A 110 1.41 9.50 1.16
CA ASP A 110 2.05 10.71 0.63
C ASP A 110 3.07 11.27 1.63
N ASN A 111 4.29 11.52 1.16
CA ASN A 111 5.38 12.11 1.93
C ASN A 111 5.29 13.64 2.04
N GLY A 112 4.23 14.26 1.54
CA GLY A 112 4.03 15.72 1.53
C GLY A 112 4.44 16.39 0.21
N GLU A 113 4.91 15.61 -0.77
CA GLU A 113 5.26 16.06 -2.12
C GLU A 113 4.31 15.48 -3.19
N ASN A 114 3.11 15.08 -2.79
CA ASN A 114 2.15 14.34 -3.62
C ASN A 114 2.74 13.04 -4.16
N SER A 115 3.60 12.38 -3.35
CA SER A 115 4.32 11.18 -3.76
C SER A 115 4.52 10.21 -2.59
N ALA A 116 4.43 8.92 -2.86
CA ALA A 116 4.93 7.88 -1.97
C ALA A 116 6.09 7.20 -2.73
N PRO A 117 7.34 7.65 -2.58
CA PRO A 117 8.41 7.24 -3.47
C PRO A 117 8.91 5.83 -3.10
N TYR A 118 8.72 4.87 -4.02
CA TYR A 118 9.22 3.48 -3.94
C TYR A 118 10.25 3.19 -5.02
N TRP A 119 11.25 2.35 -4.69
CA TRP A 119 12.20 1.87 -5.68
C TRP A 119 11.57 0.90 -6.67
N THR A 120 12.01 1.00 -7.93
CA THR A 120 11.67 0.05 -8.98
C THR A 120 12.93 -0.48 -9.67
N SER A 121 12.80 -1.64 -10.30
CA SER A 121 13.85 -2.23 -11.15
C SER A 121 13.83 -1.71 -12.59
N SER A 122 12.82 -0.92 -12.98
CA SER A 122 12.66 -0.37 -14.33
C SER A 122 13.72 0.69 -14.65
N THR A 123 14.22 0.69 -15.88
CA THR A 123 15.35 1.53 -16.32
C THR A 123 15.02 3.01 -16.53
N TRP A 124 13.74 3.38 -16.60
CA TRP A 124 13.29 4.76 -16.81
C TRP A 124 12.25 5.17 -15.76
N VAL A 125 12.61 6.16 -14.94
CA VAL A 125 11.67 6.81 -14.00
C VAL A 125 11.88 8.33 -14.15
N PRO A 126 10.96 9.06 -14.81
CA PRO A 126 11.18 10.46 -15.27
C PRO A 126 11.38 11.45 -14.13
N THR A 127 10.76 11.12 -13.00
CA THR A 127 10.80 11.86 -11.75
C THR A 127 10.71 10.82 -10.63
N GLY A 128 11.66 9.89 -10.62
CA GLY A 128 11.71 8.81 -9.64
C GLY A 128 12.61 9.14 -8.46
N CYS A 129 12.12 8.86 -7.26
CA CYS A 129 12.87 8.42 -6.10
C CYS A 129 14.33 8.90 -5.97
N ARG A 130 14.60 9.97 -5.20
CA ARG A 130 15.98 10.41 -4.88
C ARG A 130 16.09 11.09 -3.51
N PRO A 131 17.19 10.90 -2.76
CA PRO A 131 18.22 9.86 -2.89
C PRO A 131 17.84 8.55 -2.19
N ARG A 132 16.83 8.57 -1.31
CA ARG A 132 16.41 7.43 -0.49
C ARG A 132 14.90 7.26 -0.52
N CYS A 133 14.43 6.03 -0.64
CA CYS A 133 13.04 5.68 -0.84
C CYS A 133 12.64 4.40 -0.11
N ALA A 134 11.34 4.22 0.08
CA ALA A 134 10.81 2.97 0.58
C ALA A 134 11.02 1.83 -0.41
N TRP A 135 11.01 0.61 0.12
CA TRP A 135 10.90 -0.63 -0.63
C TRP A 135 9.87 -1.51 0.10
#